data_AF-A0A1C3NVH8-F1
#
_entry.id   AF-A0A1C3NVH8-F1
#
_cell.length_a   1.000
_cell.length_b   1.000
_cell.length_c   1.000
_cell.angle_alpha   90.00
_cell.angle_beta   90.00
_cell.angle_gamma   90.00
#
_symmetry.space_group_name_H-M   'P 1'
#
loop_
_entity.id
_entity.type
_entity.pdbx_description
1 polymer ?
#
loop_
_entity_poly.entity_id
_entity_poly.type
_entity_poly.pdbx_seq_one_letter_code
_entity_poly.pdbx_strand_id
1 'polypeptide(L)'
;MRFTRITVNPAQMGGTPCIRGLRIPVATVMGMIADGMSVDEVTNELPDLGREDVREALRFTAEAILERQLLAPHSALRSVDSPSTRADALTGGSKKPRS
;
A
#
# COMPACT_ATOMS: atom_id res chain seq x y z
N MET A 1 -20.20 -3.88 -1.23
CA MET A 1 -21.13 -3.41 -2.28
C MET A 1 -20.65 -3.91 -3.65
N ARG A 2 -21.34 -3.63 -4.78
CA ARG A 2 -20.81 -3.89 -6.13
C ARG A 2 -20.22 -2.61 -6.71
N PHE A 3 -18.92 -2.63 -7.00
CA PHE A 3 -18.22 -1.56 -7.71
C PHE A 3 -18.32 -1.78 -9.22
N THR A 4 -18.49 -0.71 -9.99
CA THR A 4 -18.65 -0.78 -11.46
C THR A 4 -17.47 -0.14 -12.20
N ARG A 5 -16.71 0.67 -11.49
CA ARG A 5 -15.54 1.44 -11.94
C ARG A 5 -14.24 0.93 -11.35
N ILE A 6 -14.29 0.00 -10.40
CA ILE A 6 -13.11 -0.70 -9.89
C ILE A 6 -13.12 -2.14 -10.40
N THR A 7 -11.98 -2.56 -10.93
CA THR A 7 -11.76 -3.90 -11.47
C THR A 7 -10.63 -4.59 -10.73
N VAL A 8 -10.81 -5.87 -10.45
CA VAL A 8 -9.80 -6.74 -9.85
C VAL A 8 -9.65 -7.94 -10.76
N ASN A 9 -8.59 -7.97 -11.56
CA ASN A 9 -8.33 -9.04 -12.50
C ASN A 9 -6.95 -9.65 -12.20
N PRO A 10 -6.86 -10.91 -11.72
CA PRO A 10 -5.58 -11.55 -11.42
C PRO A 10 -4.59 -11.58 -12.59
N ALA A 11 -5.10 -11.62 -13.83
CA ALA A 11 -4.26 -11.61 -15.04
C ALA A 11 -3.72 -10.21 -15.40
N GLN A 12 -4.22 -9.15 -14.74
CA GLN A 12 -3.82 -7.77 -14.97
C GLN A 12 -3.27 -7.17 -13.68
N MET A 13 -2.02 -6.72 -13.72
CA MET A 13 -1.37 -6.11 -12.54
C MET A 13 -1.44 -7.02 -11.29
N GLY A 14 -1.48 -8.34 -11.52
CA GLY A 14 -1.53 -9.35 -10.47
C GLY A 14 -2.80 -9.32 -9.61
N GLY A 15 -3.89 -8.70 -10.07
CA GLY A 15 -5.10 -8.57 -9.25
C GLY A 15 -5.04 -7.39 -8.27
N THR A 16 -4.14 -6.44 -8.51
CA THR A 16 -4.23 -5.12 -7.87
C THR A 16 -5.55 -4.45 -8.30
N PRO A 17 -6.34 -3.86 -7.37
CA PRO A 17 -7.52 -3.09 -7.75
C PRO A 17 -7.16 -1.89 -8.63
N CYS A 18 -7.75 -1.84 -9.82
CA CYS A 18 -7.51 -0.82 -10.83
C CYS A 18 -8.81 -0.14 -11.26
N ILE A 19 -8.70 1.11 -11.70
CA ILE A 19 -9.80 1.83 -12.35
C ILE A 19 -10.24 1.09 -13.63
N ARG A 20 -11.54 1.03 -13.90
CA ARG A 20 -12.17 0.25 -14.98
C ARG A 20 -11.53 0.51 -16.33
N GLY A 21 -11.05 -0.55 -16.98
CA GLY A 21 -10.45 -0.46 -18.31
C GLY A 21 -9.12 0.30 -18.36
N LEU A 22 -8.59 0.74 -17.20
CA LEU A 22 -7.33 1.44 -17.08
C LEU A 22 -6.34 0.57 -16.31
N ARG A 23 -5.05 0.74 -16.57
CA ARG A 23 -3.96 0.14 -15.78
C ARG A 23 -3.49 1.09 -14.68
N ILE A 24 -4.44 1.77 -14.05
CA ILE A 24 -4.21 2.76 -13.00
C ILE A 24 -4.70 2.15 -11.67
N PRO A 25 -3.78 1.86 -10.73
CA PRO A 25 -4.16 1.35 -9.41
C PRO A 25 -5.00 2.35 -8.61
N VAL A 26 -5.95 1.84 -7.83
CA VAL A 26 -6.66 2.64 -6.83
C VAL A 26 -5.68 3.29 -5.84
N ALA A 27 -4.62 2.58 -5.47
CA ALA A 27 -3.58 3.10 -4.58
C ALA A 27 -2.86 4.34 -5.14
N THR A 28 -2.66 4.43 -6.46
CA THR A 28 -2.05 5.60 -7.09
C THR A 28 -2.93 6.83 -6.95
N VAL A 29 -4.23 6.69 -7.25
CA VAL A 29 -5.22 7.76 -7.06
C VAL A 29 -5.24 8.19 -5.59
N MET A 30 -5.17 7.23 -4.66
CA MET A 30 -5.19 7.55 -3.24
C MET A 30 -3.93 8.23 -2.74
N GLY A 31 -2.76 7.91 -3.32
CA GLY A 31 -1.52 8.65 -3.06
C GLY A 31 -1.65 10.12 -3.44
N MET A 32 -2.16 10.41 -4.64
CA MET A 32 -2.36 11.79 -5.11
C MET A 32 -3.31 12.59 -4.21
N ILE A 33 -4.42 11.97 -3.78
CA ILE A 33 -5.35 12.60 -2.82
C ILE A 33 -4.66 12.82 -1.46
N ALA A 34 -3.84 11.87 -1.00
CA ALA A 34 -3.10 12.00 0.25
C ALA A 34 -2.03 13.12 0.19
N ASP A 35 -1.47 13.37 -0.99
CA ASP A 35 -0.57 14.49 -1.26
C ASP A 35 -1.29 15.85 -1.33
N GLY A 36 -2.61 15.87 -1.10
CA GLY A 36 -3.43 17.07 -1.01
C GLY A 36 -4.07 17.50 -2.33
N MET A 37 -3.95 16.70 -3.39
CA MET A 37 -4.60 17.02 -4.66
C MET A 37 -6.12 16.91 -4.54
N SER A 38 -6.82 17.86 -5.15
CA SER A 38 -8.27 17.78 -5.37
C SER A 38 -8.61 16.75 -6.43
N VAL A 39 -9.87 16.30 -6.45
CA VAL A 39 -10.38 15.37 -7.48
C VAL A 39 -10.15 15.91 -8.89
N ASP A 40 -10.24 17.23 -9.06
CA ASP A 40 -10.13 17.88 -10.36
C ASP A 40 -8.70 17.89 -10.86
N GLU A 41 -7.75 18.18 -9.97
CA GLU A 41 -6.32 18.08 -10.25
C GLU A 41 -5.92 16.64 -10.57
N VAL A 42 -6.46 15.65 -9.84
CA VAL A 42 -6.20 14.24 -10.15
C VAL A 42 -6.69 13.88 -11.56
N THR A 43 -7.88 14.32 -11.96
CA THR A 43 -8.38 14.08 -13.32
C THR A 43 -7.64 14.88 -14.40
N ASN A 44 -7.02 16.00 -14.05
CA ASN A 44 -6.18 16.75 -14.97
C ASN A 44 -4.83 16.06 -15.20
N GLU A 45 -4.24 15.48 -14.16
CA GLU A 45 -3.00 14.70 -14.25
C GLU A 45 -3.21 13.32 -14.89
N LEU A 46 -4.41 12.73 -14.72
CA LEU A 46 -4.80 11.46 -15.32
C LEU A 46 -6.06 11.66 -16.20
N PRO A 47 -5.90 12.13 -17.46
CA PRO A 47 -7.02 12.52 -18.33
C PRO A 47 -8.01 11.40 -18.65
N ASP A 48 -7.57 10.15 -18.56
CA ASP A 48 -8.41 8.97 -18.76
C ASP A 48 -9.34 8.69 -17.57
N LEU A 49 -9.08 9.29 -16.40
CA LEU A 49 -9.94 9.18 -15.24
C LEU A 49 -11.12 10.17 -15.31
N GLY A 50 -12.32 9.64 -15.07
CA GLY A 50 -13.46 10.47 -14.72
C GLY A 50 -13.49 10.78 -13.22
N ARG A 51 -14.12 11.91 -12.86
CA ARG A 51 -14.37 12.27 -11.44
C ARG A 51 -15.11 11.17 -10.67
N GLU A 52 -16.02 10.47 -11.32
CA GLU A 52 -16.74 9.34 -10.73
C GLU A 52 -15.85 8.12 -10.45
N ASP A 53 -14.77 7.96 -11.22
CA ASP A 53 -13.80 6.89 -10.98
C ASP A 53 -13.01 7.19 -9.68
N VAL A 54 -12.64 8.46 -9.44
CA VAL A 54 -12.02 8.90 -8.17
C VAL A 54 -12.96 8.74 -6.98
N ARG A 55 -14.23 9.15 -7.14
CA ARG A 55 -15.26 8.99 -6.08
C ARG A 55 -15.51 7.53 -5.73
N GLU A 56 -15.57 6.64 -6.73
CA GLU A 56 -15.75 5.23 -6.47
C GLU A 56 -14.49 4.58 -5.88
N ALA A 57 -13.29 5.04 -6.26
CA ALA A 57 -12.03 4.63 -5.64
C ALA A 57 -11.98 4.97 -4.13
N LEU A 58 -12.47 6.16 -3.73
CA LEU A 58 -12.61 6.53 -2.32
C LEU A 58 -13.56 5.59 -1.57
N ARG A 59 -14.74 5.31 -2.15
CA ARG A 59 -15.72 4.39 -1.56
C ARG A 59 -15.17 2.97 -1.46
N PHE A 60 -14.51 2.48 -2.51
CA PHE A 60 -13.83 1.20 -2.52
C PHE A 60 -12.79 1.11 -1.42
N THR A 61 -11.98 2.14 -1.23
CA THR A 61 -10.93 2.14 -0.21
C THR A 61 -11.53 2.16 1.20
N ALA A 62 -12.56 2.98 1.43
CA ALA A 62 -13.27 3.01 2.70
C ALA A 62 -13.91 1.65 3.04
N GLU A 63 -14.61 1.03 2.08
CA GLU A 63 -15.21 -0.29 2.28
C GLU A 63 -14.13 -1.37 2.45
N ALA A 64 -13.06 -1.36 1.67
CA ALA A 64 -11.96 -2.30 1.80
C ALA A 64 -11.29 -2.23 3.19
N ILE A 65 -11.15 -1.03 3.78
CA ILE A 65 -10.62 -0.86 5.14
C ILE A 65 -11.62 -1.37 6.19
N LEU A 66 -12.92 -1.12 6.01
CA LEU A 66 -13.97 -1.58 6.91
C LEU A 66 -14.14 -3.11 6.88
N GLU A 67 -14.15 -3.69 5.69
CA GLU A 67 -14.24 -5.14 5.48
C GLU A 67 -12.94 -5.86 5.87
N ARG A 68 -11.80 -5.17 5.80
CA ARG A 68 -10.47 -5.71 6.05
C ARG A 68 -9.53 -4.67 6.67
N GLN A 69 -9.11 -4.93 7.91
CA GLN A 69 -7.78 -4.54 8.42
C GLN A 69 -6.59 -5.09 7.59
N LEU A 70 -6.77 -5.53 6.34
CA LEU A 70 -5.80 -6.30 5.57
C LEU A 70 -5.91 -6.05 4.05
N LEU A 71 -5.40 -4.91 3.60
CA LEU A 71 -4.66 -4.85 2.34
C LEU A 71 -3.27 -5.42 2.60
N ALA A 72 -3.14 -6.75 2.63
CA ALA A 72 -1.83 -7.36 2.49
C ALA A 72 -1.32 -7.02 1.07
N PRO A 73 -0.12 -6.42 0.92
CA PRO A 73 0.36 -5.99 -0.38
C PRO A 73 0.58 -7.17 -1.33
N HIS A 74 0.43 -6.90 -2.63
CA HIS A 74 0.56 -7.87 -3.72
C HIS A 74 2.01 -8.35 -3.98
N SER A 75 2.94 -8.08 -3.07
CA SER A 75 4.28 -8.67 -3.09
C SER A 75 4.87 -8.59 -1.68
N ALA A 76 5.57 -9.64 -1.23
CA ALA A 76 6.82 -9.54 -0.48
C ALA A 76 6.95 -8.34 0.50
N LEU A 77 7.03 -8.53 1.82
CA LEU A 77 8.25 -9.09 2.43
C LEU A 77 9.49 -8.93 1.54
N ARG A 78 9.83 -7.70 1.09
CA ARG A 78 11.23 -7.39 0.85
C ARG A 78 11.87 -7.36 2.23
N SER A 79 12.57 -8.44 2.57
CA SER A 79 13.43 -8.52 3.74
C SER A 79 14.28 -7.26 3.86
N VAL A 80 13.96 -6.43 4.83
CA VAL A 80 14.87 -5.43 5.40
C VAL A 80 15.28 -5.89 6.79
N ASP A 81 15.65 -7.16 6.94
CA ASP A 81 16.52 -7.58 8.02
C ASP A 81 17.98 -7.40 7.56
N SER A 82 18.47 -6.18 7.73
CA SER A 82 19.89 -5.99 8.04
C SER A 82 19.96 -5.88 9.56
N PRO A 83 20.56 -6.83 10.29
CA PRO A 83 20.73 -6.67 11.72
C PRO A 83 21.76 -5.57 11.95
N SER A 84 21.28 -4.36 12.24
CA SER A 84 22.08 -3.33 12.90
C SER A 84 22.47 -3.90 14.26
N THR A 85 23.71 -4.36 14.37
CA THR A 85 24.41 -4.78 15.59
C THR A 85 23.98 -3.92 16.78
N ARG A 86 23.10 -4.46 17.62
CA ARG A 86 22.89 -3.92 18.96
C ARG A 86 24.05 -4.42 19.81
N ALA A 87 24.95 -3.50 20.12
CA ALA A 87 25.71 -3.55 21.35
C ALA A 87 24.74 -3.79 22.52
N ASP A 88 25.28 -4.41 23.56
CA ASP A 88 24.69 -4.63 24.89
C ASP A 88 24.03 -5.99 25.13
N ALA A 89 24.86 -6.94 25.54
CA ALA A 89 24.51 -7.88 26.59
C ALA A 89 25.73 -8.16 27.49
N LEU A 90 25.64 -7.67 28.71
CA LEU A 90 26.47 -8.02 29.86
C LEU A 90 26.45 -9.53 30.13
N THR A 91 27.52 -10.09 30.70
CA THR A 91 27.51 -10.77 32.02
C THR A 91 28.90 -11.35 32.31
N GLY A 92 29.38 -11.10 33.53
CA GLY A 92 30.71 -11.43 34.02
C GLY A 92 30.97 -12.92 34.29
N GLY A 93 32.26 -13.21 34.50
CA GLY A 93 32.77 -14.50 34.92
C GLY A 93 34.10 -14.33 35.65
N SER A 94 34.03 -14.23 36.97
CA SER A 94 35.18 -14.36 37.89
C SER A 94 35.95 -15.65 37.64
N LYS A 95 37.30 -15.62 37.55
CA LYS A 95 38.23 -16.53 38.27
C LYS A 95 39.73 -16.32 38.01
N LYS A 96 40.38 -15.90 39.10
CA LYS A 96 41.73 -16.21 39.64
C LYS A 96 43.02 -15.71 38.93
N PRO A 97 43.98 -15.16 39.72
CA PRO A 97 45.33 -14.87 39.26
C PRO A 97 46.18 -16.14 39.26
N ARG A 98 47.14 -16.22 38.34
CA ARG A 98 48.26 -17.17 38.41
C ARG A 98 49.56 -16.44 38.14
N SER A 99 50.47 -16.64 39.10
CA SER A 99 51.94 -16.41 39.13
C SER A 99 52.44 -15.01 38.81
#